data_AF-A0A1F5YPA2-F1
#
_entry.id   AF-A0A1F5YPA2-F1
#
_cell.length_a   1.000
_cell.length_b   1.000
_cell.length_c   1.000
_cell.angle_alpha   90.00
_cell.angle_beta   90.00
_cell.angle_gamma   90.00
#
_symmetry.space_group_name_H-M   'P 1'
#
loop_
_entity.id
_entity.type
_entity.pdbx_description
1 polymer ?
#
loop_
_entity_poly.entity_id
_entity_poly.type
_entity_poly.pdbx_seq_one_letter_code
_entity_poly.pdbx_strand_id
1 'polypeptide(L)'
;MKSKIAELLQDDLILKVSQAFIAVNFLFLAIIIWKWRELPPELPLFYSLPRSNEQLTTPFDFLLLPFFSILIFAFHFILAVFIYKWEKLAAKILLISALTISVALLMTFVRIILLIT
;
A
#
# COMPACT_ATOMS: atom_id res chain seq x y z
N MET A 1 11.50 4.01 -21.87
CA MET A 1 10.85 3.95 -20.54
C MET A 1 11.54 4.86 -19.52
N LYS A 2 12.88 4.79 -19.36
CA LYS A 2 13.65 5.65 -18.44
C LYS A 2 13.38 7.16 -18.60
N SER A 3 13.31 7.67 -19.84
CA SER A 3 13.02 9.10 -20.09
C SER A 3 11.62 9.53 -19.63
N LYS A 4 10.60 8.69 -19.87
CA LYS A 4 9.22 8.97 -19.43
C LYS A 4 9.08 8.98 -17.91
N ILE A 5 9.81 8.09 -17.22
CA ILE A 5 9.85 8.07 -15.75
C ILE A 5 10.50 9.34 -15.21
N ALA A 6 11.63 9.76 -15.78
CA ALA A 6 12.32 10.98 -15.36
C ALA A 6 11.42 12.22 -15.51
N GLU A 7 10.70 12.30 -16.63
CA GLU A 7 9.74 13.38 -16.91
C GLU A 7 8.55 13.39 -15.95
N LEU A 8 8.03 12.21 -15.56
CA LEU A 8 6.98 12.08 -14.54
C LEU A 8 7.48 12.55 -13.16
N LEU A 9 8.71 12.16 -12.78
CA LEU A 9 9.29 12.46 -11.47
C LEU A 9 9.81 13.90 -11.32
N GLN A 10 9.85 14.68 -12.40
CA GLN A 10 10.11 16.13 -12.33
C GLN A 10 8.96 16.93 -11.73
N ASP A 11 7.76 16.36 -11.64
CA ASP A 11 6.61 17.01 -11.01
C ASP A 11 6.66 16.88 -9.48
N ASP A 12 6.70 18.02 -8.79
CA ASP A 12 6.83 18.09 -7.32
C ASP A 12 5.75 17.30 -6.58
N LEU A 13 4.51 17.31 -7.07
CA LEU A 13 3.41 16.59 -6.43
C LEU A 13 3.61 15.09 -6.58
N ILE A 14 3.99 14.63 -7.77
CA ILE A 14 4.23 13.21 -8.05
C ILE A 14 5.43 12.69 -7.24
N LEU A 15 6.48 13.50 -7.13
CA LEU A 15 7.64 13.16 -6.30
C LEU A 15 7.24 13.01 -4.83
N LYS A 16 6.51 13.99 -4.27
CA LYS A 16 6.02 13.95 -2.88
C LYS A 16 5.09 12.76 -2.62
N VAL A 17 4.19 12.45 -3.56
CA VAL A 17 3.29 11.30 -3.47
C VAL A 17 4.09 9.98 -3.49
N SER A 18 5.11 9.89 -4.34
CA SER A 18 5.98 8.71 -4.39
C SER A 18 6.80 8.54 -3.11
N GLN A 19 7.33 9.63 -2.55
CA GLN A 19 8.04 9.62 -1.26
C GLN A 19 7.12 9.22 -0.11
N ALA A 20 5.90 9.76 -0.06
CA ALA A 20 4.89 9.38 0.93
C ALA A 20 4.53 7.89 0.83
N PHE A 21 4.40 7.36 -0.38
CA PHE A 21 4.18 5.92 -0.59
C PHE A 21 5.34 5.07 -0.05
N ILE A 22 6.59 5.48 -0.28
CA ILE A 22 7.76 4.80 0.29
C ILE A 22 7.72 4.84 1.83
N ALA A 23 7.37 6.00 2.42
CA ALA A 23 7.22 6.13 3.86
C ALA A 23 6.12 5.22 4.44
N VAL A 24 4.98 5.10 3.76
CA VAL A 24 3.90 4.15 4.12
C VAL A 24 4.39 2.71 4.13
N ASN A 25 5.15 2.29 3.11
CA ASN A 25 5.72 0.94 3.05
C ASN A 25 6.80 0.70 4.10
N PHE A 26 7.60 1.72 4.41
CA PHE A 26 8.53 1.64 5.52
C PHE A 26 7.81 1.49 6.87
N LEU A 27 6.67 2.17 7.06
CA LEU A 27 5.83 2.01 8.25
C LEU A 27 5.28 0.59 8.38
N PHE A 28 4.76 0.00 7.29
CA PHE A 28 4.36 -1.41 7.30
C PHE A 28 5.49 -2.31 7.81
N LEU A 29 6.69 -2.13 7.25
CA LEU A 29 7.87 -2.93 7.61
C LEU A 29 8.32 -2.69 9.06
N ALA A 30 8.31 -1.44 9.53
CA ALA A 30 8.69 -1.09 10.89
C ALA A 30 7.74 -1.73 11.92
N ILE A 31 6.43 -1.64 11.67
CA ILE A 31 5.42 -2.20 12.57
C ILE A 31 5.50 -3.73 12.59
N ILE A 32 5.62 -4.39 11.42
CA ILE A 32 5.66 -5.85 11.37
C ILE A 32 6.91 -6.40 12.08
N ILE A 33 8.08 -5.78 11.90
CA ILE A 33 9.31 -6.17 12.59
C ILE A 33 9.17 -5.97 14.09
N TRP A 34 8.60 -4.84 14.52
CA TRP A 34 8.42 -4.53 15.93
C TRP A 34 7.49 -5.54 16.62
N LYS A 35 6.36 -5.88 15.98
CA LYS A 35 5.31 -6.71 16.57
C LYS A 35 5.40 -8.19 16.26
N TRP A 36 6.34 -8.64 15.42
CA TRP A 36 6.42 -10.01 14.91
C TRP A 36 6.33 -11.10 15.99
N ARG A 37 7.01 -10.90 17.13
CA ARG A 37 7.06 -11.88 18.23
C ARG A 37 5.78 -11.91 19.08
N GLU A 38 4.97 -10.86 19.01
CA GLU A 38 3.72 -10.71 19.75
C GLU A 38 2.51 -11.15 18.92
N LEU A 39 2.70 -11.40 17.62
CA LEU A 39 1.61 -11.82 16.75
C LEU A 39 1.10 -13.21 17.15
N PRO A 40 -0.22 -13.39 17.35
CA PRO A 40 -0.81 -14.70 17.51
C PRO A 40 -0.63 -15.55 16.24
N PRO A 41 -0.76 -16.88 16.35
CA PRO A 41 -0.66 -17.78 15.19
C PRO A 41 -1.74 -17.55 14.14
N GLU A 42 -2.86 -16.91 14.52
CA GLU A 42 -4.00 -16.63 13.66
C GLU A 42 -4.47 -15.17 13.80
N LEU A 43 -4.75 -14.53 12.68
CA LEU A 43 -5.07 -13.10 12.55
C LEU A 43 -6.36 -12.90 11.75
N PRO A 44 -7.28 -12.04 12.18
CA PRO A 44 -8.49 -11.76 11.40
C PRO A 44 -8.18 -10.79 10.25
N LEU A 45 -8.31 -11.26 9.01
CA LEU A 45 -8.12 -10.45 7.80
C LEU A 45 -9.37 -10.39 6.92
N PHE A 46 -10.11 -11.49 6.82
CA PHE A 46 -11.22 -11.63 5.87
C PHE A 46 -12.57 -11.28 6.50
N TYR A 47 -12.73 -10.03 6.97
CA TYR A 47 -13.94 -9.55 7.66
C TYR A 47 -15.24 -9.63 6.83
N SER A 48 -15.16 -9.89 5.53
CA SER A 48 -16.33 -10.12 4.67
C SER A 48 -16.93 -11.53 4.79
N LEU A 49 -16.20 -12.47 5.38
CA LEU A 49 -16.66 -13.85 5.58
C LEU A 49 -17.50 -13.99 6.86
N PRO A 50 -18.33 -15.05 6.99
CA PRO A 50 -19.02 -15.34 8.24
C PRO A 50 -18.05 -15.40 9.42
N ARG A 51 -18.54 -15.06 10.62
CA ARG A 51 -17.75 -15.03 11.85
C ARG A 51 -17.39 -16.45 12.31
N SER A 52 -16.45 -17.06 11.60
CA SER A 52 -15.94 -18.42 11.77
C SER A 52 -14.41 -18.41 11.57
N ASN A 53 -13.79 -19.59 11.63
CA ASN A 53 -12.36 -19.75 11.38
C ASN A 53 -11.95 -19.31 9.96
N GLU A 54 -12.89 -19.19 9.02
CA GLU A 54 -12.63 -18.72 7.65
C GLU A 54 -12.18 -17.24 7.61
N GLN A 55 -12.46 -16.46 8.66
CA GLN A 55 -12.01 -15.08 8.77
C GLN A 55 -10.50 -14.95 9.10
N LEU A 56 -9.92 -16.03 9.65
CA LEU A 56 -8.57 -16.04 10.20
C LEU A 56 -7.53 -16.41 9.15
N THR A 57 -6.32 -15.89 9.34
CA THR A 57 -5.20 -16.07 8.43
C THR A 57 -3.89 -16.12 9.21
N THR A 58 -2.80 -16.52 8.56
CA THR A 58 -1.50 -16.61 9.23
C THR A 58 -0.78 -15.26 9.28
N PRO A 59 0.21 -15.05 10.18
CA PRO A 59 1.10 -13.89 10.13
C PRO A 59 1.78 -13.64 8.78
N PHE A 60 2.04 -14.68 8.00
CA PHE A 60 2.61 -14.54 6.67
C PHE A 60 1.59 -14.01 5.66
N ASP A 61 0.36 -14.52 5.69
CA ASP A 61 -0.72 -14.04 4.83
C ASP A 61 -1.11 -12.58 5.16
N PHE A 62 -0.87 -12.13 6.38
CA PHE A 62 -1.06 -10.73 6.74
C PHE A 62 -0.14 -9.77 5.96
N LEU A 63 0.96 -10.26 5.40
CA LEU A 63 1.83 -9.52 4.48
C LEU A 63 1.18 -9.27 3.10
N LEU A 64 0.01 -9.85 2.83
CA LEU A 64 -0.77 -9.51 1.63
C LEU A 64 -1.14 -8.03 1.59
N LEU A 65 -1.38 -7.39 2.74
CA LEU A 65 -1.73 -5.96 2.81
C LEU A 65 -0.61 -5.05 2.24
N PRO A 66 0.65 -5.11 2.73
CA PRO A 66 1.74 -4.35 2.11
C PRO A 66 2.04 -4.82 0.68
N PHE A 67 1.94 -6.11 0.39
CA PHE A 67 2.13 -6.62 -0.97
C PHE A 67 1.15 -5.99 -1.98
N PHE A 68 -0.15 -5.97 -1.67
CA PHE A 68 -1.15 -5.35 -2.53
C PHE A 68 -1.01 -3.83 -2.60
N SER A 69 -0.58 -3.16 -1.52
CA SER A 69 -0.23 -1.73 -1.57
C SER A 69 0.85 -1.47 -2.63
N ILE A 70 1.92 -2.28 -2.66
CA ILE A 70 2.99 -2.18 -3.66
C ILE A 70 2.48 -2.46 -5.07
N LEU A 71 1.73 -3.55 -5.23
CA LEU A 71 1.24 -3.96 -6.55
C LEU A 71 0.30 -2.91 -7.16
N ILE A 72 -0.65 -2.38 -6.37
CA ILE A 72 -1.60 -1.37 -6.81
C ILE A 72 -0.86 -0.08 -7.18
N PHE A 73 0.08 0.37 -6.35
CA PHE A 73 0.85 1.58 -6.65
C PHE A 73 1.73 1.41 -7.88
N ALA A 74 2.42 0.27 -8.02
CA ALA A 74 3.23 -0.03 -9.20
C ALA A 74 2.39 -0.02 -10.49
N PHE A 75 1.21 -0.62 -10.46
CA PHE A 75 0.28 -0.60 -11.60
C PHE A 75 -0.14 0.83 -11.95
N HIS A 76 -0.59 1.63 -10.98
CA HIS A 76 -0.98 3.02 -11.20
C HIS A 76 0.19 3.88 -11.68
N PHE A 77 1.39 3.63 -11.17
CA PHE A 77 2.60 4.31 -11.59
C PHE A 77 2.95 4.01 -13.04
N ILE A 78 2.89 2.74 -13.45
CA ILE A 78 3.10 2.35 -14.85
C ILE A 78 2.10 3.06 -15.76
N LEU A 79 0.81 3.08 -15.40
CA LEU A 79 -0.21 3.82 -16.16
C LEU A 79 0.09 5.32 -16.21
N ALA A 80 0.47 5.93 -15.09
CA ALA A 80 0.83 7.34 -15.00
C ALA A 80 2.00 7.69 -15.93
N VAL A 81 3.03 6.84 -16.01
CA VAL A 81 4.18 7.01 -16.94
C VAL A 81 3.73 7.08 -18.41
N PHE A 82 2.70 6.33 -18.80
CA PHE A 82 2.21 6.33 -20.18
C PHE A 82 1.31 7.51 -20.50
N ILE A 83 0.48 7.95 -19.56
CA ILE A 83 -0.52 8.99 -19.79
C ILE A 83 0.00 10.42 -19.51
N TYR A 84 1.04 10.59 -18.70
CA TYR A 84 1.49 11.90 -18.20
C TYR A 84 1.78 12.95 -19.28
N LYS A 85 2.34 12.55 -20.43
CA LYS A 85 2.61 13.48 -21.55
C LYS A 85 1.33 14.05 -22.17
N TRP A 86 0.25 13.28 -22.13
CA TRP A 86 -1.03 13.62 -22.75
C TRP A 86 -1.92 14.34 -21.75
N GLU A 87 -2.06 13.78 -20.54
CA GLU A 87 -2.96 14.27 -19.50
C GLU A 87 -2.28 14.24 -18.12
N LYS A 88 -1.62 15.34 -17.77
CA LYS A 88 -0.89 15.47 -16.50
C LYS A 88 -1.79 15.33 -15.28
N LEU A 89 -3.00 15.90 -15.33
CA LEU A 89 -3.96 15.83 -14.23
C LEU A 89 -4.38 14.38 -13.96
N ALA A 90 -4.66 13.61 -15.01
CA ALA A 90 -5.04 12.19 -14.88
C ALA A 90 -3.91 11.36 -14.23
N ALA A 91 -2.65 11.57 -14.63
CA ALA A 91 -1.50 10.92 -14.02
C ALA A 91 -1.36 11.25 -12.52
N LYS A 92 -1.60 12.51 -12.12
CA LYS A 92 -1.59 12.92 -10.72
C LYS A 92 -2.71 12.24 -9.93
N ILE A 93 -3.93 12.25 -10.46
CA ILE A 93 -5.08 11.60 -9.83
C ILE A 93 -4.83 10.10 -9.63
N LEU A 94 -4.25 9.41 -10.62
CA LEU A 94 -3.88 7.99 -10.50
C LEU A 94 -2.95 7.74 -9.31
N LEU A 95 -1.87 8.51 -9.18
CA LEU A 95 -0.91 8.31 -8.09
C LEU A 95 -1.46 8.70 -6.72
N ILE A 96 -2.23 9.79 -6.63
CA ILE A 96 -2.92 10.18 -5.40
C ILE A 96 -3.92 9.10 -4.96
N SER A 97 -4.67 8.53 -5.91
CA SER A 97 -5.62 7.45 -5.62
C SER A 97 -4.91 6.21 -5.10
N ALA A 98 -3.80 5.82 -5.74
CA ALA A 98 -2.99 4.69 -5.28
C ALA A 98 -2.38 4.91 -3.89
N LEU A 99 -1.92 6.13 -3.58
CA LEU A 99 -1.45 6.49 -2.24
C LEU A 99 -2.59 6.42 -1.23
N THR A 100 -3.78 6.93 -1.57
CA THR A 100 -4.96 6.87 -0.69
C THR A 100 -5.33 5.43 -0.34
N ILE A 101 -5.33 4.54 -1.34
CA ILE A 101 -5.55 3.10 -1.12
C ILE A 101 -4.46 2.52 -0.20
N SER A 102 -3.19 2.86 -0.43
CA SER A 102 -2.07 2.39 0.38
C SER A 102 -2.18 2.83 1.85
N VAL A 103 -2.61 4.07 2.10
CA VAL A 103 -2.89 4.57 3.45
C VAL A 103 -4.06 3.83 4.09
N ALA A 104 -5.13 3.56 3.33
CA ALA A 104 -6.26 2.77 3.84
C ALA A 104 -5.86 1.33 4.23
N LEU A 105 -4.99 0.70 3.44
CA LEU A 105 -4.41 -0.60 3.77
C LEU A 105 -3.54 -0.52 5.03
N LEU A 106 -2.70 0.52 5.18
CA LEU A 106 -1.89 0.73 6.39
C LEU A 106 -2.76 0.93 7.63
N MET A 107 -3.81 1.74 7.53
CA MET A 107 -4.74 1.95 8.65
C MET A 107 -5.42 0.64 9.07
N THR A 108 -5.82 -0.19 8.09
CA THR A 108 -6.40 -1.51 8.36
C THR A 108 -5.39 -2.42 9.07
N PHE A 109 -4.14 -2.44 8.58
CA PHE A 109 -3.06 -3.21 9.15
C PHE A 109 -2.75 -2.81 10.61
N VAL A 110 -2.57 -1.51 10.86
CA VAL A 110 -2.35 -0.94 12.20
C VAL A 110 -3.51 -1.30 13.12
N ARG A 111 -4.75 -1.13 12.66
CA ARG A 111 -5.94 -1.42 13.47
C ARG A 111 -6.02 -2.89 13.88
N ILE A 112 -5.72 -3.81 12.96
CA ILE A 112 -5.73 -5.25 13.28
C ILE A 112 -4.64 -5.56 14.29
N ILE A 113 -3.41 -5.05 14.10
CA ILE A 113 -2.31 -5.27 15.05
C ILE A 113 -2.66 -4.72 16.44
N LEU A 114 -3.16 -3.48 16.55
CA LEU A 114 -3.52 -2.89 17.84
C LEU A 114 -4.72 -3.57 18.52
N LEU A 115 -5.55 -4.29 17.77
CA LEU A 115 -6.69 -5.03 18.32
C LEU A 115 -6.26 -6.34 18.99
N ILE A 116 -5.16 -6.94 18.51
CA ILE A 116 -4.73 -8.29 18.89
C ILE A 116 -3.48 -8.33 19.75
N THR A 117 -2.66 -7.26 19.76
CA THR A 117 -1.47 -7.10 20.60
C THR A 117 -1.75 -6.08 21.70
#